data_AF-I0S8Z6-F1
#
_entry.id   AF-I0S8Z6-F1
#
_cell.length_a   1.000
_cell.length_b   1.000
_cell.length_c   1.000
_cell.angle_alpha   90.00
_cell.angle_beta   90.00
_cell.angle_gamma   90.00
#
_symmetry.space_group_name_H-M   'P 1'
#
loop_
_entity.id
_entity.type
_entity.pdbx_description
1 polymer ?
#
loop_
_entity_poly.entity_id
_entity_poly.type
_entity_poly.pdbx_seq_one_letter_code
_entity_poly.pdbx_strand_id
1 'polypeptide(L)' 'MKKYIKENQVYTVQEGSELEVQLLSDGFEEVVEAEEKPKKTRASKADAEAKTEDE' A
#
# COMPACT_ATOMS: atom_id res chain seq x y z
N MET A 1 7.10 -9.76 14.04
CA MET A 1 5.67 -9.76 13.64
C MET A 1 5.63 -9.49 12.16
N LYS A 2 4.80 -10.23 11.41
CA LYS A 2 4.64 -10.08 9.97
C LYS A 2 3.39 -9.26 9.65
N LYS A 3 3.42 -8.55 8.53
CA LYS A 3 2.28 -7.77 8.03
C LYS A 3 1.77 -8.40 6.75
N TYR A 4 0.47 -8.31 6.54
CA TYR A 4 -0.22 -8.88 5.39
C TYR A 4 -1.20 -7.85 4.83
N ILE A 5 -1.30 -7.71 3.50
CA ILE A 5 -2.17 -6.75 2.83
C ILE A 5 -3.09 -7.41 1.79
N LYS A 6 -4.35 -6.96 1.74
CA LYS A 6 -5.35 -7.29 0.71
C LYS A 6 -6.44 -6.24 0.68
N GLU A 7 -6.83 -5.75 -0.50
CA GLU A 7 -7.99 -4.85 -0.67
C GLU A 7 -8.03 -3.68 0.36
N ASN A 8 -6.91 -3.00 0.56
CA ASN A 8 -6.73 -1.91 1.54
C ASN A 8 -6.85 -2.31 3.04
N GLN A 9 -6.94 -3.59 3.36
CA GLN A 9 -6.84 -4.10 4.72
C GLN A 9 -5.39 -4.51 5.02
N VAL A 10 -4.94 -4.21 6.24
CA VAL A 10 -3.62 -4.59 6.73
C VAL A 10 -3.76 -5.31 8.06
N TYR A 11 -3.26 -6.54 8.12
CA TYR A 11 -3.19 -7.32 9.36
C TYR A 11 -1.74 -7.49 9.80
N THR A 12 -1.54 -7.53 11.11
CA THR A 12 -0.24 -7.79 11.72
C THR A 12 -0.36 -9.04 12.57
N VAL A 13 0.48 -10.04 12.31
CA VAL A 13 0.42 -11.34 12.99
C VAL A 13 1.78 -11.73 13.57
N GLN A 14 1.75 -12.59 14.58
CA GLN A 14 2.96 -13.27 15.06
C GLN A 14 3.32 -14.40 14.11
N GLU A 15 4.63 -14.62 13.92
CA GLU A 15 5.14 -15.67 13.03
C GLU A 15 4.69 -17.05 13.53
N GLY A 16 4.20 -17.89 12.61
CA GLY A 16 3.70 -19.23 12.97
C GLY A 16 2.34 -19.23 13.69
N SER A 17 1.63 -18.10 13.69
CA SER A 17 0.24 -18.03 14.15
C SER A 17 -0.71 -18.71 13.16
N GLU A 18 -1.79 -19.32 13.66
CA GLU A 18 -2.88 -19.82 12.82
C GLU A 18 -3.44 -18.73 11.88
N LEU A 19 -3.43 -17.47 12.35
CA LEU A 19 -3.91 -16.32 11.60
C LEU A 19 -3.02 -16.03 10.36
N GLU A 20 -1.73 -16.39 10.41
CA GLU A 20 -0.82 -16.29 9.25
C GLU A 20 -1.29 -17.20 8.10
N VAL A 21 -1.61 -18.46 8.43
CA VAL A 21 -2.07 -19.46 7.46
C VAL A 21 -3.42 -19.09 6.86
N GLN A 22 -4.31 -18.52 7.67
CA GLN A 22 -5.59 -18.02 7.21
C GLN A 22 -5.42 -16.85 6.23
N LEU A 23 -4.57 -15.87 6.55
CA LEU A 23 -4.27 -14.74 5.67
C LEU A 23 -3.68 -15.21 4.33
N LEU A 24 -2.71 -16.14 4.36
CA LEU A 24 -2.14 -16.75 3.15
C LEU A 24 -3.21 -17.48 2.31
N SER A 25 -4.12 -18.22 2.96
CA SER A 25 -5.22 -18.94 2.29
C SER A 25 -6.28 -18.02 1.71
N ASP A 26 -6.53 -16.88 2.37
CA ASP A 26 -7.45 -15.85 1.92
C ASP A 26 -6.84 -14.99 0.79
N GLY A 27 -5.56 -15.16 0.49
CA GLY A 27 -4.85 -14.46 -0.58
C GLY A 27 -4.30 -13.10 -0.17
N PHE A 28 -4.03 -12.89 1.12
CA PHE A 28 -3.23 -11.75 1.56
C PHE A 28 -1.77 -11.92 1.15
N GLU A 29 -1.15 -10.82 0.73
CA GLU A 29 0.27 -10.76 0.42
C GLU A 29 1.09 -10.31 1.63
N GLU A 30 2.21 -10.98 1.90
CA GLU A 30 3.14 -10.56 2.95
C GLU A 30 3.72 -9.19 2.59
N VAL A 31 3.51 -8.20 3.44
CA VAL A 31 4.17 -6.90 3.36
C VAL A 31 5.58 -7.10 3.88
N VAL A 32 6.47 -7.53 2.98
CA VAL A 32 7.90 -7.52 3.24
C VAL A 32 8.29 -6.04 3.30
N GLU A 33 8.57 -5.55 4.49
CA GLU A 33 9.07 -4.19 4.74
C GLU A 33 10.51 -4.12 4.21
N ALA A 34 10.66 -4.29 2.89
CA ALA A 34 11.88 -4.07 2.16
C ALA A 34 12.16 -2.58 2.31
N GLU A 35 13.08 -2.28 3.22
CA GLU A 35 13.73 -0.99 3.46
C GLU A 35 13.15 0.13 2.58
N GLU A 36 12.37 1.02 3.21
CA GLU A 36 12.15 2.36 2.69
C GLU A 36 13.49 2.92 2.22
N LYS A 37 13.78 2.82 0.92
CA LYS A 37 14.62 3.80 0.27
C LYS A 37 13.78 5.06 0.24
N PRO A 38 14.11 6.11 1.01
CA PRO A 38 13.36 7.35 0.96
C PRO A 38 13.72 8.03 -0.35
N LYS A 39 13.04 7.67 -1.44
CA LYS A 39 13.07 8.45 -2.68
C LYS A 39 11.77 9.24 -2.75
N LYS A 40 11.87 10.49 -2.27
CA LYS A 40 11.57 11.71 -3.04
C LYS A 40 10.59 11.44 -4.20
N THR A 41 9.39 12.01 -4.27
CA THR A 41 9.05 13.43 -4.17
C THR A 41 7.54 13.57 -4.29
N ARG A 42 6.93 14.41 -3.44
CA ARG A 42 5.70 15.14 -3.77
C ARG A 42 5.98 15.96 -5.04
N ALA A 43 5.54 15.49 -6.20
CA ALA A 43 5.43 16.31 -7.41
C ALA A 43 4.57 15.59 -8.46
N SER A 44 3.28 15.45 -8.20
CA SER A 44 2.29 15.45 -9.30
C SER A 44 1.41 16.66 -9.07
N LYS A 45 1.94 17.74 -9.64
CA LYS A 45 1.34 19.05 -9.89
C LYS A 45 -0.15 18.88 -10.25
N ALA A 46 -0.98 19.58 -9.49
CA ALA A 46 -2.30 19.98 -9.96
C ALA A 46 -2.10 20.73 -11.29
N ASP A 47 -2.41 20.06 -12.39
CA ASP A 47 -2.67 20.72 -13.66
C ASP A 47 -4.13 21.16 -13.63
N ALA A 48 -4.37 22.20 -12.85
CA ALA A 48 -5.54 23.05 -12.93
C ALA A 48 -5.00 24.37 -13.49
N GLU A 49 -5.17 24.58 -14.80
CA GLU A 49 -5.65 25.83 -15.38
C GLU A 49 -5.61 25.79 -16.92
N ALA A 50 -6.54 26.56 -17.49
CA ALA A 50 -6.66 26.96 -18.90
C ALA A 50 -7.33 25.97 -19.88
N LYS A 51 -8.67 25.93 -19.82
CA LYS A 51 -9.49 25.98 -21.04
C LYS A 51 -10.53 27.10 -20.95
N THR A 52 -10.10 28.25 -21.47
CA THR A 52 -10.83 29.15 -22.38
C THR A 52 -12.15 29.76 -21.90
N GLU A 53 -12.07 31.03 -21.47
CA GLU A 53 -13.07 32.05 -21.75
C GLU A 53 -12.67 32.80 -23.04
N ASP A 54 -13.68 33.41 -23.69
CA ASP A 54 -13.65 34.34 -24.83
C ASP A 54 -13.37 33.72 -26.21
N GLU A 55 -14.19 33.86 -27.26
CA GLU A 55 -15.16 34.92 -27.65
C GLU A 55 -16.26 34.27 -28.55
#